data_AF-A0A679GMB1-F1
#
_entry.id   AF-A0A679GMB1-F1
#
_cell.length_a   1.000
_cell.length_b   1.000
_cell.length_c   1.000
_cell.angle_alpha   90.00
_cell.angle_beta   90.00
_cell.angle_gamma   90.00
#
_symmetry.space_group_name_H-M   'P 1'
#
loop_
_entity.id
_entity.type
_entity.pdbx_description
1 polymer ?
#
loop_
_entity_poly.entity_id
_entity_poly.type
_entity_poly.pdbx_seq_one_letter_code
_entity_poly.pdbx_strand_id
1 'polypeptide(L)'
;MSSNDFTITCLADEQESLVPLHHVFRHARETEEWPSDLQHLADDWSPAWVNDVQWRGNSLHLLIQGSSGSMFESWHAAALHARGAKYVRVRIYHGQTDDVSELFYRAGEPISRRQFPAVQMSEREEIQSLVLDGEDVRLATRIKAGASLDIEVDGQPLILKLLEYGLEKSIKAALARGIDLSPCLVDLCEFARLIVIYGGKQRASILRSLLDLTPTGAALLWQDEDFMARAAGYLELLELLIEHGADVNASISEQGSLLFDSDRYFDSQPRILAFLRKHNAQSIPPAADQ
;
A
#
# COMPACT_ATOMS: atom_id res chain seq x y z
N MET A 1 20.37 -16.42 13.20
CA MET A 1 19.71 -16.63 14.52
C MET A 1 18.24 -16.35 14.31
N SER A 2 17.36 -17.20 14.81
CA SER A 2 15.92 -16.99 14.76
C SER A 2 15.49 -15.90 15.73
N SER A 3 14.50 -15.08 15.34
CA SER A 3 13.91 -14.03 16.18
C SER A 3 12.43 -14.28 16.42
N ASN A 4 11.91 -13.64 17.46
CA ASN A 4 10.48 -13.52 17.69
C ASN A 4 10.07 -12.07 17.46
N ASP A 5 8.94 -11.86 16.79
CA ASP A 5 8.39 -10.52 16.57
C ASP A 5 7.17 -10.31 17.46
N PHE A 6 7.23 -9.28 18.30
CA PHE A 6 6.20 -8.89 19.25
C PHE A 6 5.45 -7.68 18.71
N THR A 7 4.19 -7.90 18.32
CA THR A 7 3.25 -6.81 18.06
C THR A 7 2.45 -6.53 19.32
N ILE A 8 2.73 -5.41 19.99
CA ILE A 8 2.06 -5.00 21.23
C ILE A 8 1.03 -3.92 20.91
N THR A 9 -0.22 -4.14 21.32
CA THR A 9 -1.29 -3.13 21.26
C THR A 9 -1.63 -2.71 22.68
N CYS A 10 -1.28 -1.47 23.03
CA CYS A 10 -1.69 -0.81 24.26
C CYS A 10 -2.96 0.00 24.00
N LEU A 11 -4.02 -0.26 24.76
CA LEU A 11 -5.30 0.41 24.62
C LEU A 11 -5.64 1.16 25.90
N ALA A 12 -6.12 2.40 25.78
CA ALA A 12 -6.63 3.20 26.87
C ALA A 12 -8.04 3.74 26.56
N ASP A 13 -8.71 4.32 27.55
CA ASP A 13 -10.00 4.98 27.31
C ASP A 13 -9.81 6.25 26.46
N GLU A 14 -8.73 7.00 26.71
CA GLU A 14 -8.33 8.22 26.00
C GLU A 14 -6.91 8.06 25.44
N GLN A 15 -6.69 8.53 24.21
CA GLN A 15 -5.40 8.40 23.52
C GLN A 15 -4.27 9.12 24.28
N GLU A 16 -4.59 10.23 24.95
CA GLU A 16 -3.70 11.04 25.77
C GLU A 16 -3.02 10.23 26.89
N SER A 17 -3.71 9.22 27.42
CA SER A 17 -3.17 8.33 28.47
C SER A 17 -1.98 7.50 27.98
N LEU A 18 -1.85 7.30 26.66
CA LEU A 18 -0.77 6.52 26.06
C LEU A 18 0.39 7.40 25.56
N VAL A 19 0.28 8.73 25.62
CA VAL A 19 1.35 9.67 25.20
C VAL A 19 2.68 9.41 25.90
N PRO A 20 2.73 9.11 27.22
CA PRO A 20 3.97 8.76 27.89
C PRO A 20 4.63 7.51 27.28
N LEU A 21 3.86 6.46 27.01
CA LEU A 21 4.36 5.25 26.34
C LEU A 21 4.87 5.57 24.93
N HIS A 22 4.12 6.34 24.16
CA HIS A 22 4.50 6.69 22.80
C HIS A 22 5.82 7.48 22.74
N HIS A 23 6.03 8.46 23.62
CA HIS A 23 7.29 9.22 23.68
C HIS A 23 8.48 8.30 24.02
N VAL A 24 8.29 7.43 25.01
CA VAL A 24 9.28 6.49 25.52
C VAL A 24 9.72 5.50 24.43
N PHE A 25 8.78 4.86 23.74
CA PHE A 25 9.10 3.91 22.67
C PHE A 25 9.62 4.59 21.40
N ARG A 26 9.16 5.81 21.08
CA ARG A 26 9.72 6.58 19.96
C ARG A 26 11.20 6.89 20.21
N HIS A 27 11.54 7.36 21.41
CA HIS A 27 12.93 7.61 21.78
C HIS A 27 13.78 6.34 21.67
N ALA A 28 13.29 5.22 22.22
CA ALA A 28 14.00 3.94 22.15
C ALA A 28 14.22 3.44 20.71
N ARG A 29 13.28 3.72 19.79
CA ARG A 29 13.45 3.44 18.36
C ARG A 29 14.54 4.30 17.72
N GLU A 30 14.65 5.57 18.13
CA GLU A 30 15.59 6.54 17.55
C GLU A 30 17.01 6.39 18.09
N THR A 31 17.18 6.04 19.36
CA THR A 31 18.48 5.95 20.04
C THR A 31 18.96 4.52 20.26
N GLU A 32 18.11 3.52 20.05
CA GLU A 32 18.32 2.12 20.47
C GLU A 32 18.50 1.95 22.00
N GLU A 33 18.22 3.00 22.78
CA GLU A 33 18.32 2.99 24.24
C GLU A 33 16.95 2.73 24.85
N TRP A 34 16.86 1.69 25.67
CA TRP A 34 15.64 1.42 26.41
C TRP A 34 15.52 2.35 27.63
N PRO A 35 14.29 2.78 27.97
CA PRO A 35 14.05 3.55 29.19
C PRO A 35 14.52 2.76 30.41
N SER A 36 15.14 3.41 31.40
CA SER A 36 15.78 2.74 32.54
C SER A 36 14.88 1.76 33.31
N ASP A 37 13.60 2.05 33.39
CA ASP A 37 12.58 1.22 34.04
C ASP A 37 11.91 0.21 33.10
N LEU A 38 12.23 0.21 31.81
CA LEU A 38 11.92 -0.83 30.82
C LEU A 38 13.18 -1.56 30.34
N GLN A 39 14.38 -1.17 30.79
CA GLN A 39 15.66 -1.75 30.39
C GLN A 39 15.71 -3.25 30.67
N HIS A 40 15.13 -3.68 31.79
CA HIS A 40 14.98 -5.09 32.12
C HIS A 40 14.18 -5.91 31.07
N LEU A 41 13.25 -5.30 30.30
CA LEU A 41 12.60 -5.96 29.16
C LEU A 41 13.61 -6.24 28.04
N ALA A 42 14.50 -5.28 27.78
CA ALA A 42 15.50 -5.38 26.72
C ALA A 42 16.56 -6.44 27.05
N ASP A 43 16.95 -6.51 28.32
CA ASP A 43 17.96 -7.45 28.81
C ASP A 43 17.47 -8.92 28.67
N ASP A 44 16.18 -9.18 28.91
CA ASP A 44 15.57 -10.51 28.75
C ASP A 44 15.39 -10.93 27.28
N TRP A 45 15.21 -9.96 26.37
CA TRP A 45 14.94 -10.23 24.95
C TRP A 45 16.18 -10.24 24.05
N SER A 46 17.35 -9.96 24.64
CA SER A 46 18.64 -9.71 23.97
C SER A 46 18.92 -10.55 22.71
N PRO A 47 19.16 -9.91 21.55
CA PRO A 47 18.96 -8.49 21.25
C PRO A 47 17.48 -8.11 21.08
N ALA A 48 17.07 -6.94 21.61
CA ALA A 48 15.71 -6.44 21.57
C ALA A 48 15.64 -5.00 21.02
N TRP A 49 14.89 -4.79 19.93
CA TRP A 49 14.78 -3.45 19.33
C TRP A 49 13.35 -3.10 18.94
N VAL A 50 13.04 -1.82 19.08
CA VAL A 50 11.74 -1.25 18.70
C VAL A 50 11.79 -0.93 17.21
N ASN A 51 11.17 -1.77 16.39
CA ASN A 51 11.07 -1.57 14.95
C ASN A 51 10.07 -0.46 14.60
N ASP A 52 8.94 -0.40 15.31
CA ASP A 52 7.88 0.54 14.97
C ASP A 52 7.02 0.98 16.15
N VAL A 53 6.50 2.20 16.06
CA VAL A 53 5.68 2.86 17.08
C VAL A 53 4.62 3.71 16.37
N GLN A 54 3.36 3.26 16.38
CA GLN A 54 2.27 3.89 15.63
C GLN A 54 1.02 4.08 16.47
N TRP A 55 0.32 5.19 16.25
CA TRP A 55 -1.04 5.37 16.72
C TRP A 55 -2.02 4.62 15.83
N ARG A 56 -3.02 3.96 16.44
CA ARG A 56 -4.17 3.38 15.75
C ARG A 56 -5.44 3.66 16.56
N GLY A 57 -6.16 4.72 16.20
CA GLY A 57 -7.28 5.22 17.00
C GLY A 57 -6.85 5.52 18.44
N ASN A 58 -7.61 5.02 19.41
CA ASN A 58 -7.28 5.16 20.84
C ASN A 58 -6.23 4.15 21.36
N SER A 59 -5.47 3.52 20.47
CA SER A 59 -4.43 2.55 20.82
C SER A 59 -3.06 2.92 20.28
N LEU A 60 -2.04 2.45 20.99
CA LEU A 60 -0.64 2.53 20.59
C LEU A 60 -0.17 1.13 20.18
N HIS A 61 0.31 1.02 18.95
CA HIS A 61 0.87 -0.19 18.38
C HIS A 61 2.40 -0.12 18.37
N LEU A 62 3.04 -1.16 18.87
CA LEU A 62 4.49 -1.30 18.93
C LEU A 62 4.90 -2.58 18.21
N LEU A 63 5.93 -2.51 17.37
CA LEU A 63 6.61 -3.69 16.83
C LEU A 63 7.98 -3.77 17.46
N ILE A 64 8.25 -4.87 18.17
CA ILE A 64 9.52 -5.11 18.85
C ILE A 64 10.03 -6.47 18.41
N GLN A 65 11.28 -6.55 18.01
CA GLN A 65 11.91 -7.82 17.66
C GLN A 65 12.85 -8.22 18.79
N GLY A 66 12.76 -9.48 19.21
CA GLY A 66 13.62 -10.10 20.21
C GLY A 66 14.28 -11.37 19.68
N SER A 67 15.19 -11.95 20.45
CA SER A 67 15.70 -13.29 20.17
C SER A 67 14.60 -14.36 20.27
N SER A 68 14.82 -15.55 19.69
CA SER A 68 13.84 -16.64 19.78
C SER A 68 13.55 -17.17 21.18
N GLY A 69 14.40 -16.87 22.17
CA GLY A 69 14.16 -17.21 23.57
C GLY A 69 13.33 -16.18 24.33
N SER A 70 13.09 -15.02 23.71
CA SER A 70 12.33 -13.92 24.30
C SER A 70 10.89 -14.34 24.56
N MET A 71 10.41 -14.05 25.76
CA MET A 71 9.04 -14.35 26.21
C MET A 71 8.37 -13.09 26.71
N PHE A 72 7.05 -12.99 26.50
CA PHE A 72 6.26 -11.90 27.09
C PHE A 72 5.55 -12.40 28.34
N GLU A 73 5.82 -11.76 29.49
CA GLU A 73 5.27 -12.16 30.78
C GLU A 73 4.37 -11.08 31.41
N SER A 74 3.63 -11.44 32.46
CA SER A 74 2.70 -10.53 33.14
C SER A 74 3.35 -9.24 33.67
N TRP A 75 4.61 -9.30 34.10
CA TRP A 75 5.31 -8.10 34.59
C TRP A 75 5.65 -7.13 33.46
N HIS A 76 5.89 -7.62 32.22
CA HIS A 76 6.02 -6.77 31.04
C HIS A 76 4.72 -5.98 30.83
N ALA A 77 3.57 -6.67 30.91
CA ALA A 77 2.27 -6.01 30.83
C ALA A 77 2.08 -5.01 31.99
N ALA A 78 2.49 -5.34 33.21
CA ALA A 78 2.36 -4.44 34.36
C ALA A 78 3.13 -3.12 34.14
N ALA A 79 4.33 -3.18 33.56
CA ALA A 79 5.13 -1.99 33.24
C ALA A 79 4.45 -1.08 32.20
N LEU A 80 3.77 -1.68 31.21
CA LEU A 80 2.96 -0.93 30.25
C LEU A 80 1.71 -0.32 30.90
N HIS A 81 1.03 -1.05 31.78
CA HIS A 81 -0.13 -0.52 32.51
C HIS A 81 0.24 0.65 33.45
N ALA A 82 1.42 0.58 34.08
CA ALA A 82 1.94 1.67 34.93
C ALA A 82 2.13 3.00 34.18
N ARG A 83 2.14 2.96 32.83
CA ARG A 83 2.24 4.13 31.95
C ARG A 83 0.98 4.42 31.14
N GLY A 84 -0.18 4.02 31.66
CA GLY A 84 -1.47 4.46 31.13
C GLY A 84 -2.13 3.51 30.15
N ALA A 85 -1.50 2.40 29.76
CA ALA A 85 -2.23 1.32 29.08
C ALA A 85 -3.28 0.76 30.05
N LYS A 86 -4.52 0.60 29.61
CA LYS A 86 -5.59 -0.06 30.38
C LYS A 86 -5.72 -1.54 30.01
N TYR A 87 -5.49 -1.84 28.75
CA TYR A 87 -5.39 -3.19 28.22
C TYR A 87 -4.13 -3.33 27.37
N VAL A 88 -3.53 -4.52 27.41
CA VAL A 88 -2.38 -4.87 26.56
C VAL A 88 -2.68 -6.17 25.84
N ARG A 89 -2.59 -6.15 24.51
CA ARG A 89 -2.55 -7.37 23.68
C ARG A 89 -1.14 -7.54 23.14
N VAL A 90 -0.65 -8.76 23.13
CA VAL A 90 0.64 -9.11 22.52
C VAL A 90 0.42 -10.23 21.54
N ARG A 91 0.75 -10.00 20.27
CA ARG A 91 0.84 -11.05 19.25
C ARG A 91 2.31 -11.36 19.02
N ILE A 92 2.69 -12.61 19.18
CA ILE A 92 4.08 -13.08 19.06
C ILE A 92 4.16 -13.98 17.85
N TYR A 93 4.97 -13.62 16.86
CA TYR A 93 5.38 -14.51 15.78
C TYR A 93 6.67 -15.20 16.17
N HIS A 94 6.65 -16.53 16.18
CA HIS A 94 7.77 -17.39 16.57
C HIS A 94 8.54 -17.82 15.34
N GLY A 95 9.63 -17.13 15.01
CA GLY A 95 10.38 -17.38 13.78
C GLY A 95 11.03 -18.75 13.69
N GLN A 96 11.17 -19.48 14.82
CA GLN A 96 11.66 -20.87 14.80
C GLN A 96 10.62 -21.88 14.34
N THR A 97 9.37 -21.68 14.73
CA THR A 97 8.29 -22.65 14.52
C THR A 97 7.29 -22.22 13.45
N ASP A 98 7.42 -20.98 12.94
CA ASP A 98 6.46 -20.36 12.02
C ASP A 98 5.03 -20.39 12.60
N ASP A 99 4.92 -20.10 13.91
CA ASP A 99 3.65 -20.10 14.65
C ASP A 99 3.36 -18.73 15.28
N VAL A 100 2.10 -18.47 15.61
CA VAL A 100 1.62 -17.22 16.18
C VAL A 100 0.84 -17.48 17.45
N SER A 101 1.20 -16.76 18.51
CA SER A 101 0.47 -16.76 19.78
C SER A 101 -0.05 -15.37 20.12
N GLU A 102 -1.16 -15.32 20.88
CA GLU A 102 -1.72 -14.06 21.38
C GLU A 102 -1.95 -14.11 22.89
N LEU A 103 -1.49 -13.08 23.59
CA LEU A 103 -1.66 -12.88 25.02
C LEU A 103 -2.45 -11.58 25.26
N PHE A 104 -3.24 -11.55 26.32
CA PHE A 104 -4.10 -10.41 26.65
C PHE A 104 -4.03 -10.13 28.15
N TYR A 105 -3.92 -8.86 28.52
CA TYR A 105 -3.77 -8.43 29.90
C TYR A 105 -4.66 -7.23 30.22
N ARG A 106 -5.02 -7.10 31.49
CA ARG A 106 -5.64 -5.92 32.10
C ARG A 106 -5.10 -5.74 33.51
N ALA A 107 -4.50 -4.58 33.78
CA ALA A 107 -3.89 -4.26 35.08
C ALA A 107 -2.84 -5.29 35.54
N GLY A 108 -2.01 -5.77 34.61
CA GLY A 108 -0.96 -6.77 34.85
C GLY A 108 -1.45 -8.23 34.88
N GLU A 109 -2.76 -8.47 34.97
CA GLU A 109 -3.34 -9.81 35.05
C GLU A 109 -3.76 -10.34 33.67
N PRO A 110 -3.55 -11.64 33.38
CA PRO A 110 -3.98 -12.25 32.13
C PRO A 110 -5.51 -12.29 32.04
N ILE A 111 -6.04 -12.00 30.85
CA ILE A 111 -7.46 -12.06 30.54
C ILE A 111 -7.70 -12.91 29.29
N SER A 112 -8.95 -13.33 29.05
CA SER A 112 -9.30 -13.99 27.80
C SER A 112 -9.43 -12.97 26.65
N ARG A 113 -9.23 -13.44 25.41
CA ARG A 113 -9.45 -12.63 24.19
C ARG A 113 -10.80 -11.90 24.16
N ARG A 114 -11.86 -12.54 24.67
CA ARG A 114 -13.23 -11.97 24.69
C ARG A 114 -13.37 -10.76 25.62
N GLN A 115 -12.46 -10.63 26.58
CA GLN A 115 -12.43 -9.51 27.52
C GLN A 115 -11.56 -8.35 27.03
N PHE A 116 -10.76 -8.55 25.98
CA PHE A 116 -10.00 -7.47 25.36
C PHE A 116 -10.95 -6.63 24.48
N PRO A 117 -11.05 -5.31 24.70
CA PRO A 117 -11.98 -4.48 23.95
C PRO A 117 -11.56 -4.38 22.48
N ALA A 118 -12.53 -4.16 21.60
CA ALA A 118 -12.22 -3.71 20.26
C ALA A 118 -11.55 -2.33 20.33
N VAL A 119 -10.46 -2.16 19.58
CA VAL A 119 -9.84 -0.84 19.38
C VAL A 119 -10.87 0.07 18.72
N GLN A 120 -11.05 1.26 19.27
CA GLN A 120 -11.93 2.25 18.67
C GLN A 120 -11.12 3.05 17.66
N MET A 121 -11.51 2.91 16.39
CA MET A 121 -10.95 3.67 15.28
C MET A 121 -12.12 4.33 14.56
N SER A 122 -11.93 5.57 14.15
CA SER A 122 -12.79 6.15 13.12
C SER A 122 -12.66 5.33 11.82
N GLU A 123 -13.68 5.39 10.97
CA GLU A 123 -13.62 4.73 9.66
C GLU A 123 -12.38 5.16 8.84
N ARG A 124 -12.00 6.45 8.95
CA ARG A 124 -10.80 6.99 8.31
C ARG A 124 -9.53 6.30 8.80
N GLU A 125 -9.34 6.19 10.11
CA GLU A 125 -8.16 5.55 10.68
C GLU A 125 -8.10 4.06 10.34
N GLU A 126 -9.26 3.39 10.34
CA GLU A 126 -9.33 1.97 9.95
C GLU A 126 -8.87 1.80 8.49
N ILE A 127 -9.39 2.62 7.58
CA ILE A 127 -9.01 2.56 6.16
C ILE A 127 -7.53 2.91 5.96
N GLN A 128 -7.03 3.96 6.63
CA GLN A 128 -5.61 4.33 6.58
C GLN A 128 -4.72 3.17 7.04
N SER A 129 -5.02 2.54 8.18
CA SER A 129 -4.27 1.37 8.64
C SER A 129 -4.32 0.24 7.62
N LEU A 130 -5.48 -0.08 7.06
CA LEU A 130 -5.59 -1.17 6.09
C LEU A 130 -4.82 -0.90 4.78
N VAL A 131 -4.73 0.36 4.34
CA VAL A 131 -3.93 0.75 3.18
C VAL A 131 -2.44 0.62 3.49
N LEU A 132 -1.98 1.24 4.58
CA LEU A 132 -0.56 1.28 4.94
C LEU A 132 -0.01 -0.11 5.31
N ASP A 133 -0.85 -0.98 5.88
CA ASP A 133 -0.51 -2.38 6.19
C ASP A 133 -0.61 -3.31 4.98
N GLY A 134 -1.07 -2.83 3.81
CA GLY A 134 -1.25 -3.65 2.60
C GLY A 134 -2.35 -4.71 2.72
N GLU A 135 -3.33 -4.51 3.60
CA GLU A 135 -4.41 -5.46 3.94
C GLU A 135 -5.52 -5.50 2.86
N ASP A 136 -5.13 -5.74 1.61
CA ASP A 136 -5.96 -5.63 0.40
C ASP A 136 -7.30 -6.40 0.49
N VAL A 137 -7.30 -7.62 1.01
CA VAL A 137 -8.52 -8.44 1.13
C VAL A 137 -9.51 -7.81 2.12
N ARG A 138 -9.00 -7.33 3.26
CA ARG A 138 -9.82 -6.73 4.32
C ARG A 138 -10.33 -5.37 3.88
N LEU A 139 -9.48 -4.55 3.27
CA LEU A 139 -9.88 -3.25 2.71
C LEU A 139 -10.94 -3.41 1.62
N ALA A 140 -10.74 -4.33 0.66
CA ALA A 140 -11.74 -4.62 -0.36
C ALA A 140 -13.09 -5.06 0.23
N THR A 141 -13.08 -5.79 1.34
CA THR A 141 -14.30 -6.20 2.05
C THR A 141 -15.00 -5.00 2.68
N ARG A 142 -14.25 -4.09 3.33
CA ARG A 142 -14.80 -2.85 3.89
C ARG A 142 -15.37 -1.93 2.81
N ILE A 143 -14.68 -1.78 1.68
CA ILE A 143 -15.17 -1.02 0.52
C ILE A 143 -16.47 -1.65 0.00
N LYS A 144 -16.54 -2.97 -0.18
CA LYS A 144 -17.80 -3.64 -0.60
C LYS A 144 -18.93 -3.44 0.41
N ALA A 145 -18.61 -3.34 1.70
CA ALA A 145 -19.56 -3.11 2.79
C ALA A 145 -20.02 -1.65 2.91
N GLY A 146 -19.55 -0.74 2.05
CA GLY A 146 -20.04 0.64 2.02
C GLY A 146 -19.10 1.71 2.59
N ALA A 147 -17.88 1.35 3.00
CA ALA A 147 -16.95 2.30 3.61
C ALA A 147 -16.64 3.51 2.70
N SER A 148 -16.40 4.69 3.25
CA SER A 148 -16.20 5.89 2.43
C SER A 148 -15.01 5.74 1.47
N LEU A 149 -15.17 6.25 0.24
CA LEU A 149 -14.12 6.31 -0.78
C LEU A 149 -13.47 7.70 -0.87
N ASP A 150 -14.13 8.71 -0.29
CA ASP A 150 -13.67 10.10 -0.21
C ASP A 150 -12.86 10.28 1.08
N ILE A 151 -11.75 9.57 1.15
CA ILE A 151 -10.82 9.59 2.28
C ILE A 151 -9.44 9.91 1.76
N GLU A 152 -8.72 10.72 2.52
CA GLU A 152 -7.29 10.94 2.33
C GLU A 152 -6.48 10.00 3.24
N VAL A 153 -5.46 9.38 2.67
CA VAL A 153 -4.46 8.57 3.35
C VAL A 153 -3.12 9.26 3.16
N ASP A 154 -2.49 9.67 4.26
CA ASP A 154 -1.28 10.50 4.28
C ASP A 154 -1.41 11.78 3.41
N GLY A 155 -2.59 12.41 3.45
CA GLY A 155 -2.89 13.64 2.71
C GLY A 155 -3.12 13.46 1.21
N GLN A 156 -3.21 12.21 0.72
CA GLN A 156 -3.53 11.92 -0.68
C GLN A 156 -4.85 11.15 -0.80
N PRO A 157 -5.66 11.40 -1.86
CA PRO A 157 -6.89 10.66 -2.09
C PRO A 157 -6.67 9.15 -2.13
N LEU A 158 -7.61 8.39 -1.55
CA LEU A 158 -7.54 6.94 -1.39
C LEU A 158 -7.11 6.23 -2.68
N ILE A 159 -7.67 6.61 -3.83
CA ILE A 159 -7.34 6.00 -5.13
C ILE A 159 -5.84 6.03 -5.45
N LEU A 160 -5.15 7.12 -5.13
CA LEU A 160 -3.71 7.25 -5.41
C LEU A 160 -2.93 6.25 -4.58
N LYS A 161 -3.27 6.10 -3.29
CA LYS A 161 -2.64 5.11 -2.41
C LYS A 161 -2.98 3.68 -2.79
N LEU A 162 -4.21 3.40 -3.23
CA LEU A 162 -4.56 2.06 -3.70
C LEU A 162 -3.70 1.63 -4.90
N LEU A 163 -3.46 2.55 -5.84
CA LEU A 163 -2.62 2.32 -7.03
C LEU A 163 -1.14 2.19 -6.67
N GLU A 164 -0.63 3.10 -5.82
CA GLU A 164 0.76 3.10 -5.34
C GLU A 164 1.13 1.79 -4.64
N TYR A 165 0.26 1.30 -3.75
CA TYR A 165 0.47 0.05 -3.01
C TYR A 165 0.04 -1.21 -3.77
N GLY A 166 -0.49 -1.08 -5.00
CA GLY A 166 -0.91 -2.23 -5.81
C GLY A 166 -2.05 -3.05 -5.20
N LEU A 167 -2.99 -2.42 -4.49
CA LEU A 167 -4.07 -3.10 -3.75
C LEU A 167 -5.21 -3.52 -4.70
N GLU A 168 -4.95 -4.56 -5.52
CA GLU A 168 -5.78 -4.90 -6.68
C GLU A 168 -7.25 -5.19 -6.35
N LYS A 169 -7.53 -5.90 -5.25
CA LYS A 169 -8.91 -6.25 -4.86
C LYS A 169 -9.65 -5.01 -4.36
N SER A 170 -8.93 -4.12 -3.69
CA SER A 170 -9.45 -2.85 -3.18
C SER A 170 -9.75 -1.90 -4.32
N ILE A 171 -8.87 -1.77 -5.32
CA ILE A 171 -9.11 -1.01 -6.55
C ILE A 171 -10.36 -1.54 -7.26
N LYS A 172 -10.46 -2.86 -7.45
CA LYS A 172 -11.63 -3.48 -8.08
C LYS A 172 -12.93 -3.17 -7.32
N ALA A 173 -12.89 -3.24 -5.99
CA ALA A 173 -14.03 -2.91 -5.16
C ALA A 173 -14.41 -1.43 -5.24
N ALA A 174 -13.41 -0.53 -5.27
CA ALA A 174 -13.59 0.91 -5.38
C ALA A 174 -14.16 1.33 -6.74
N LEU A 175 -13.65 0.78 -7.84
CA LEU A 175 -14.17 0.99 -9.19
C LEU A 175 -15.62 0.51 -9.34
N ALA A 176 -15.95 -0.65 -8.77
CA ALA A 176 -17.32 -1.16 -8.75
C ALA A 176 -18.30 -0.25 -7.99
N ARG A 177 -17.77 0.63 -7.13
CA ARG A 177 -18.53 1.65 -6.40
C ARG A 177 -18.38 3.06 -6.98
N GLY A 178 -17.74 3.20 -8.14
CA GLY A 178 -17.56 4.49 -8.81
C GLY A 178 -16.63 5.44 -8.07
N ILE A 179 -15.49 4.95 -7.55
CA ILE A 179 -14.46 5.82 -7.00
C ILE A 179 -14.06 6.89 -8.02
N ASP A 180 -13.85 8.12 -7.55
CA ASP A 180 -13.37 9.21 -8.39
C ASP A 180 -11.91 8.97 -8.79
N LEU A 181 -11.64 8.97 -10.10
CA LEU A 181 -10.31 8.84 -10.67
C LEU A 181 -9.73 10.20 -11.12
N SER A 182 -10.48 11.30 -10.96
CA SER A 182 -9.99 12.64 -11.29
C SER A 182 -8.67 13.02 -10.61
N PRO A 183 -8.35 12.57 -9.38
CA PRO A 183 -7.05 12.84 -8.76
C PRO A 183 -5.87 12.27 -9.53
N CYS A 184 -6.08 11.17 -10.28
CA CYS A 184 -5.03 10.55 -11.09
C CYS A 184 -4.65 11.40 -12.32
N LEU A 185 -5.42 12.43 -12.68
CA LEU A 185 -5.12 13.27 -13.84
C LEU A 185 -3.97 14.24 -13.60
N VAL A 186 -3.62 14.54 -12.35
CA VAL A 186 -2.51 15.44 -12.01
C VAL A 186 -1.20 14.92 -12.60
N ASP A 187 -0.95 13.62 -12.48
CA ASP A 187 0.22 12.94 -13.04
C ASP A 187 -0.21 11.69 -13.85
N LEU A 188 -1.05 11.91 -14.87
CA LEU A 188 -1.67 10.84 -15.67
C LEU A 188 -0.67 9.79 -16.14
N CYS A 189 0.47 10.19 -16.71
CA CYS A 189 1.46 9.25 -17.23
C CYS A 189 2.10 8.41 -16.12
N GLU A 190 2.37 8.98 -14.95
CA GLU A 190 2.91 8.23 -13.80
C GLU A 190 1.91 7.18 -13.32
N PHE A 191 0.65 7.57 -13.10
CA PHE A 191 -0.38 6.62 -12.66
C PHE A 191 -0.71 5.57 -13.72
N ALA A 192 -0.73 5.95 -15.00
CA ALA A 192 -0.98 5.01 -16.09
C ALA A 192 0.12 3.95 -16.22
N ARG A 193 1.38 4.29 -15.90
CA ARG A 193 2.49 3.33 -15.84
C ARG A 193 2.27 2.26 -14.77
N LEU A 194 1.67 2.62 -13.65
CA LEU A 194 1.27 1.66 -12.61
C LEU A 194 0.14 0.74 -13.07
N ILE A 195 -0.71 1.18 -14.00
CA ILE A 195 -1.82 0.35 -14.50
C ILE A 195 -1.30 -0.92 -15.22
N VAL A 196 -0.12 -0.86 -15.83
CA VAL A 196 0.43 -2.01 -16.57
C VAL A 196 0.74 -3.20 -15.67
N ILE A 197 0.90 -3.02 -14.36
CA ILE A 197 1.12 -4.15 -13.44
C ILE A 197 -0.11 -5.05 -13.34
N TYR A 198 -1.32 -4.51 -13.53
CA TYR A 198 -2.56 -5.29 -13.47
C TYR A 198 -2.73 -6.13 -14.73
N GLY A 199 -3.24 -7.36 -14.63
CA GLY A 199 -3.44 -8.24 -15.78
C GLY A 199 -4.78 -8.07 -16.51
N GLY A 200 -4.77 -8.29 -17.83
CA GLY A 200 -5.97 -8.54 -18.63
C GLY A 200 -7.03 -7.44 -18.59
N LYS A 201 -8.32 -7.82 -18.42
CA LYS A 201 -9.47 -6.90 -18.52
C LYS A 201 -9.44 -5.76 -17.50
N GLN A 202 -8.82 -5.97 -16.34
CA GLN A 202 -8.78 -4.94 -15.29
C GLN A 202 -7.95 -3.75 -15.72
N ARG A 203 -6.79 -4.01 -16.34
CA ARG A 203 -5.93 -2.98 -16.90
C ARG A 203 -6.67 -2.06 -17.87
N ALA A 204 -7.32 -2.65 -18.86
CA ALA A 204 -8.08 -1.92 -19.86
C ALA A 204 -9.26 -1.15 -19.25
N SER A 205 -9.92 -1.70 -18.22
CA SER A 205 -11.03 -1.02 -17.54
C SER A 205 -10.59 0.22 -16.77
N ILE A 206 -9.45 0.17 -16.07
CA ILE A 206 -8.92 1.33 -15.33
C ILE A 206 -8.47 2.40 -16.33
N LEU A 207 -7.70 2.00 -17.35
CA LEU A 207 -7.23 2.93 -18.37
C LEU A 207 -8.39 3.61 -19.10
N ARG A 208 -9.47 2.86 -19.45
CA ARG A 208 -10.65 3.44 -20.09
C ARG A 208 -11.31 4.50 -19.21
N SER A 209 -11.47 4.19 -17.93
CA SER A 209 -12.07 5.12 -16.96
C SER A 209 -11.25 6.41 -16.80
N LEU A 210 -9.92 6.35 -16.92
CA LEU A 210 -9.08 7.55 -16.91
C LEU A 210 -9.20 8.36 -18.20
N LEU A 211 -9.20 7.69 -19.35
CA LEU A 211 -9.32 8.35 -20.65
C LEU A 211 -10.69 9.02 -20.82
N ASP A 212 -11.76 8.43 -20.27
CA ASP A 212 -13.10 9.02 -20.25
C ASP A 212 -13.14 10.37 -19.49
N LEU A 213 -12.16 10.64 -18.61
CA LEU A 213 -12.05 11.89 -17.86
C LEU A 213 -11.26 12.98 -18.60
N THR A 214 -10.53 12.65 -19.66
CA THR A 214 -9.70 13.62 -20.41
C THR A 214 -9.58 13.30 -21.89
N PRO A 215 -10.01 14.21 -22.79
CA PRO A 215 -9.95 13.97 -24.24
C PRO A 215 -8.51 13.96 -24.79
N THR A 216 -7.53 14.48 -24.05
CA THR A 216 -6.12 14.51 -24.47
C THR A 216 -5.30 13.35 -23.88
N GLY A 217 -5.87 12.58 -22.95
CA GLY A 217 -5.14 11.54 -22.23
C GLY A 217 -4.53 10.48 -23.14
N ALA A 218 -5.23 10.07 -24.18
CA ALA A 218 -4.74 9.04 -25.10
C ALA A 218 -3.52 9.52 -25.90
N ALA A 219 -3.54 10.78 -26.37
CA ALA A 219 -2.41 11.37 -27.07
C ALA A 219 -1.19 11.56 -26.15
N LEU A 220 -1.40 11.99 -24.90
CA LEU A 220 -0.33 12.12 -23.91
C LEU A 220 0.33 10.77 -23.62
N LEU A 221 -0.48 9.75 -23.35
CA LEU A 221 0.03 8.40 -23.06
C LEU A 221 0.73 7.76 -24.27
N TRP A 222 0.25 8.02 -25.49
CA TRP A 222 0.92 7.53 -26.69
C TRP A 222 2.32 8.11 -26.86
N GLN A 223 2.53 9.37 -26.48
CA GLN A 223 3.82 10.05 -26.62
C GLN A 223 4.77 9.80 -25.44
N ASP A 224 4.27 9.26 -24.33
CA ASP A 224 5.05 8.92 -23.14
C ASP A 224 5.86 7.63 -23.36
N GLU A 225 7.17 7.79 -23.56
CA GLU A 225 8.12 6.69 -23.83
C GLU A 225 8.04 5.58 -22.77
N ASP A 226 8.03 5.96 -21.50
CA ASP A 226 8.04 5.03 -20.37
C ASP A 226 6.74 4.23 -20.25
N PHE A 227 5.59 4.85 -20.55
CA PHE A 227 4.32 4.17 -20.61
C PHE A 227 4.29 3.23 -21.81
N MET A 228 4.67 3.70 -23.00
CA MET A 228 4.65 2.88 -24.21
C MET A 228 5.61 1.69 -24.15
N ALA A 229 6.79 1.83 -23.53
CA ALA A 229 7.73 0.74 -23.29
C ALA A 229 7.12 -0.39 -22.46
N ARG A 230 6.15 -0.08 -21.59
CA ARG A 230 5.42 -1.07 -20.79
C ARG A 230 4.14 -1.52 -21.48
N ALA A 231 3.44 -0.63 -22.18
CA ALA A 231 2.08 -0.83 -22.65
C ALA A 231 1.99 -1.42 -24.07
N ALA A 232 2.96 -1.16 -24.94
CA ALA A 232 2.87 -1.49 -26.37
C ALA A 232 2.77 -2.99 -26.66
N GLY A 233 3.31 -3.84 -25.79
CA GLY A 233 3.15 -5.30 -25.86
C GLY A 233 1.72 -5.80 -25.61
N TYR A 234 0.79 -4.93 -25.21
CA TYR A 234 -0.57 -5.28 -24.85
C TYR A 234 -1.56 -4.65 -25.83
N LEU A 235 -2.00 -5.48 -26.78
CA LEU A 235 -2.85 -5.05 -27.88
C LEU A 235 -4.10 -4.30 -27.40
N GLU A 236 -4.74 -4.77 -26.33
CA GLU A 236 -5.95 -4.15 -25.78
C GLU A 236 -5.74 -2.71 -25.30
N LEU A 237 -4.51 -2.32 -24.92
CA LEU A 237 -4.20 -0.94 -24.54
C LEU A 237 -3.98 -0.07 -25.77
N LEU A 238 -3.30 -0.60 -26.79
CA LEU A 238 -3.13 0.11 -28.06
C LEU A 238 -4.48 0.35 -28.75
N GLU A 239 -5.36 -0.66 -28.75
CA GLU A 239 -6.75 -0.55 -29.20
C GLU A 239 -7.45 0.59 -28.46
N LEU A 240 -7.37 0.60 -27.13
CA LEU A 240 -8.02 1.60 -26.30
C LEU A 240 -7.50 3.03 -26.54
N LEU A 241 -6.20 3.22 -26.68
CA LEU A 241 -5.61 4.54 -26.96
C LEU A 241 -6.07 5.08 -28.32
N ILE A 242 -6.05 4.25 -29.36
CA ILE A 242 -6.52 4.64 -30.70
C ILE A 242 -8.03 4.92 -30.70
N GLU A 243 -8.83 4.11 -30.00
CA GLU A 243 -10.27 4.38 -29.79
C GLU A 243 -10.53 5.75 -29.14
N HIS A 244 -9.64 6.19 -28.25
CA HIS A 244 -9.71 7.50 -27.57
C HIS A 244 -8.93 8.60 -28.30
N GLY A 245 -8.60 8.39 -29.58
CA GLY A 245 -8.06 9.43 -30.45
C GLY A 245 -6.55 9.60 -30.43
N ALA A 246 -5.79 8.63 -29.91
CA ALA A 246 -4.34 8.60 -30.15
C ALA A 246 -4.06 8.46 -31.65
N ASP A 247 -3.18 9.32 -32.18
CA ASP A 247 -2.68 9.20 -33.53
C ASP A 247 -1.64 8.09 -33.60
N VAL A 248 -1.96 7.02 -34.34
CA VAL A 248 -1.09 5.85 -34.52
C VAL A 248 0.27 6.20 -35.14
N ASN A 249 0.37 7.36 -35.82
CA ASN A 249 1.59 7.85 -36.45
C ASN A 249 2.30 8.92 -35.62
N ALA A 250 1.78 9.30 -34.45
CA ALA A 250 2.48 10.20 -33.55
C ALA A 250 3.80 9.55 -33.07
N SER A 251 4.83 10.39 -32.96
CA SER A 251 6.12 9.98 -32.42
C SER A 251 5.97 9.64 -30.94
N ILE A 252 6.57 8.53 -30.52
CA ILE A 252 6.80 8.27 -29.10
C ILE A 252 8.06 9.04 -28.76
N SER A 253 7.92 10.21 -28.13
CA SER A 253 9.04 11.12 -27.80
C SER A 253 10.02 11.29 -28.99
N GLU A 254 11.32 11.22 -28.75
CA GLU A 254 12.41 11.37 -29.74
C GLU A 254 12.72 10.09 -30.52
N GLN A 255 11.89 9.04 -30.43
CA GLN A 255 12.19 7.72 -31.01
C GLN A 255 11.45 7.42 -32.33
N GLY A 256 10.67 8.38 -32.84
CA GLY A 256 9.84 8.18 -34.02
C GLY A 256 8.56 7.41 -33.71
N SER A 257 7.85 6.97 -34.75
CA SER A 257 6.58 6.23 -34.58
C SER A 257 6.76 4.87 -33.89
N LEU A 258 5.70 4.37 -33.25
CA LEU A 258 5.68 3.03 -32.65
C LEU A 258 6.08 1.90 -33.63
N LEU A 259 5.71 2.03 -34.91
CA LEU A 259 6.03 1.03 -35.93
C LEU A 259 7.50 1.11 -36.38
N PHE A 260 8.18 2.24 -36.21
CA PHE A 260 9.60 2.40 -36.54
C PHE A 260 10.50 1.60 -35.61
N ASP A 261 10.24 1.66 -34.30
CA ASP A 261 11.03 0.96 -33.27
C ASP A 261 10.28 -0.25 -32.67
N SER A 262 9.68 -1.08 -33.54
CA SER A 262 8.80 -2.18 -33.12
C SER A 262 9.49 -3.26 -32.29
N ASP A 263 10.79 -3.48 -32.55
CA ASP A 263 11.60 -4.45 -31.81
C ASP A 263 11.74 -4.02 -30.34
N ARG A 264 12.00 -2.74 -30.09
CA ARG A 264 12.16 -2.21 -28.73
C ARG A 264 10.86 -2.27 -27.91
N TYR A 265 9.75 -1.86 -28.51
CA TYR A 265 8.49 -1.68 -27.77
C TYR A 265 7.70 -2.98 -27.59
N PHE A 266 7.77 -3.91 -28.53
CA PHE A 266 6.96 -5.12 -28.49
C PHE A 266 7.57 -6.32 -29.22
N ASP A 267 8.90 -6.36 -29.40
CA ASP A 267 9.63 -7.49 -30.00
C ASP A 267 9.07 -7.92 -31.36
N SER A 268 8.62 -6.94 -32.16
CA SER A 268 8.01 -7.17 -33.47
C SER A 268 6.90 -8.23 -33.49
N GLN A 269 6.14 -8.35 -32.39
CA GLN A 269 5.03 -9.29 -32.26
C GLN A 269 4.05 -9.19 -33.45
N PRO A 270 3.85 -10.27 -34.23
CA PRO A 270 3.08 -10.23 -35.48
C PRO A 270 1.65 -9.72 -35.32
N ARG A 271 1.02 -10.02 -34.18
CA ARG A 271 -0.35 -9.61 -33.87
C ARG A 271 -0.46 -8.07 -33.74
N ILE A 272 0.52 -7.44 -33.08
CA ILE A 272 0.56 -5.98 -32.91
C ILE A 272 0.93 -5.32 -34.24
N LEU A 273 1.90 -5.86 -34.99
CA LEU A 273 2.23 -5.36 -36.32
C LEU A 273 1.02 -5.39 -37.27
N ALA A 274 0.25 -6.49 -37.26
CA ALA A 274 -0.97 -6.60 -38.07
C ALA A 274 -2.03 -5.57 -37.66
N PHE A 275 -2.19 -5.35 -36.34
CA PHE A 275 -3.08 -4.33 -35.81
C PHE A 275 -2.66 -2.91 -36.24
N LEU A 276 -1.42 -2.53 -36.02
CA LEU A 276 -0.89 -1.21 -36.40
C LEU A 276 -1.06 -0.95 -37.90
N ARG A 277 -0.74 -1.94 -38.75
CA ARG A 277 -0.95 -1.84 -40.21
C ARG A 277 -2.42 -1.68 -40.59
N LYS A 278 -3.33 -2.41 -39.92
CA LYS A 278 -4.78 -2.26 -40.11
C LYS A 278 -5.26 -0.84 -39.79
N HIS A 279 -4.59 -0.16 -38.86
CA HIS A 279 -4.88 1.22 -38.48
C HIS A 279 -4.04 2.26 -39.26
N ASN A 280 -3.39 1.88 -40.37
CA ASN A 280 -2.56 2.75 -41.22
C ASN A 280 -1.32 3.35 -40.53
N ALA A 281 -0.73 2.62 -39.58
CA ALA A 281 0.56 2.97 -39.01
C ALA A 281 1.66 2.98 -40.08
N GLN A 282 2.51 4.00 -40.05
CA GLN A 282 3.67 4.19 -40.91
C GLN A 282 4.94 4.05 -40.08
N SER A 283 6.00 3.53 -40.69
CA SER A 283 7.33 3.48 -40.07
C SER A 283 7.99 4.84 -40.30
N ILE A 284 7.78 5.76 -39.36
CA ILE A 284 8.30 7.13 -39.38
C ILE A 284 9.51 7.21 -38.44
N PRO A 285 10.73 7.52 -38.95
CA PRO A 285 11.92 7.71 -38.12
C PRO A 285 11.79 8.96 -37.24
N PRO A 286 12.59 9.07 -36.17
CA PRO A 286 12.66 10.29 -35.37
C PRO A 286 13.09 11.48 -36.22
N ALA A 287 12.66 12.68 -35.82
CA ALA A 287 13.13 13.91 -36.46
C ALA A 287 14.65 13.99 -36.27
N ALA A 288 15.40 14.17 -37.37
CA ALA A 288 16.83 14.39 -37.26
C ALA A 288 17.06 15.74 -36.56
N ASP A 289 17.88 15.76 -35.51
CA ASP A 289 18.32 16.97 -34.81
C ASP A 289 18.71 18.05 -35.84
N GLN A 290 18.02 19.20 -35.80
CA GLN A 290 18.45 20.44 -36.45
C GLN A 290 19.08 21.37 -35.42
#